data_AF-A0A7V9TB17-F1
#
_entry.id   AF-A0A7V9TB17-F1
#
_cell.length_a   1.000
_cell.length_b   1.000
_cell.length_c   1.000
_cell.angle_alpha   90.00
_cell.angle_beta   90.00
_cell.angle_gamma   90.00
#
_symmetry.space_group_name_H-M   'P 1'
#
loop_
_entity.id
_entity.type
_entity.pdbx_description
1 polymer ?
#
loop_
_entity_poly.entity_id
_entity_poly.type
_entity_poly.pdbx_seq_one_letter_code
_entity_poly.pdbx_strand_id
1 'polypeptide(L)'
;MSASWMEPVNLYVVVALPPGERKSAVFQKITAPLERLERELVEHALPDIEAAGVRKRIAERQAADAEKKAGDSTVGNPQQFLDDAIQAARDAEAIEVPVAPRLIADDTTPEALASLLAEQRGRIGVLSAEGGIFEILAGRYNKGQANLDVFLKGHSGDAVRVDRKGRAPEHIPEPAITLGLTVQPDVIRALADKPGFRGRGLVARCLYALPTSTVGYRDARPATVSPSVAAEYERRLMAIGRRSGHPGWHRPHPHAHAGGARSRRVVHGSD
;
A
#
# COMPACT_ATOMS: atom_id res chain seq x y z
N MET A 1 -11.76 -30.50 -5.16
CA MET A 1 -11.37 -29.27 -4.44
C MET A 1 -12.59 -28.36 -4.43
N SER A 2 -13.13 -28.04 -3.26
CA SER A 2 -14.42 -27.34 -3.12
C SER A 2 -14.35 -25.92 -3.68
N ALA A 3 -15.47 -25.43 -4.21
CA ALA A 3 -15.63 -24.14 -4.88
C ALA A 3 -15.48 -22.89 -3.97
N SER A 4 -14.75 -23.00 -2.86
CA SER A 4 -14.59 -21.98 -1.82
C SER A 4 -13.15 -21.51 -1.63
N TRP A 5 -12.21 -22.00 -2.44
CA TRP A 5 -10.82 -21.56 -2.42
C TRP A 5 -10.67 -20.28 -3.25
N MET A 6 -10.28 -19.18 -2.61
CA MET A 6 -9.99 -17.91 -3.27
C MET A 6 -8.52 -17.58 -3.08
N GLU A 7 -7.86 -17.21 -4.18
CA GLU A 7 -6.50 -16.68 -4.17
C GLU A 7 -6.50 -15.31 -4.84
N PRO A 8 -5.66 -14.38 -4.38
CA PRO A 8 -5.51 -13.10 -5.03
C PRO A 8 -4.76 -13.27 -6.36
N VAL A 9 -5.00 -12.35 -7.31
CA VAL A 9 -4.44 -12.41 -8.68
C VAL A 9 -3.10 -11.68 -8.83
N ASN A 10 -2.50 -11.25 -7.74
CA ASN A 10 -1.20 -10.59 -7.75
C ASN A 10 -0.09 -11.56 -8.14
N LEU A 11 0.96 -11.02 -8.77
CA LEU A 11 2.06 -11.82 -9.30
C LEU A 11 3.39 -11.36 -8.74
N TYR A 12 4.28 -12.32 -8.51
CA TYR A 12 5.70 -12.06 -8.28
C TYR A 12 6.48 -12.41 -9.53
N VAL A 13 7.05 -11.40 -10.20
CA VAL A 13 7.77 -11.54 -11.46
C VAL A 13 9.20 -11.05 -11.29
N VAL A 14 10.16 -11.89 -11.69
CA VAL A 14 11.59 -11.59 -11.65
C VAL A 14 12.19 -11.80 -13.03
N VAL A 15 12.71 -10.72 -13.61
CA VAL A 15 13.42 -10.75 -14.89
C VAL A 15 14.91 -10.64 -14.63
N ALA A 16 15.68 -11.66 -15.01
CA ALA A 16 17.12 -11.72 -14.81
C ALA A 16 17.86 -11.35 -16.10
N LEU A 17 18.58 -10.24 -16.10
CA LEU A 17 19.32 -9.73 -17.26
C LEU A 17 20.74 -9.30 -16.87
N PRO A 18 21.77 -9.66 -17.66
CA PRO A 18 23.13 -9.17 -17.46
C PRO A 18 23.23 -7.64 -17.41
N PRO A 19 24.34 -7.09 -16.89
CA PRO A 19 24.66 -5.67 -17.04
C PRO A 19 24.63 -5.23 -18.52
N GLY A 20 24.26 -3.97 -18.78
CA GLY A 20 24.28 -3.41 -20.14
C GLY A 20 23.05 -3.72 -21.02
N GLU A 21 22.03 -4.42 -20.50
CA GLU A 21 20.78 -4.75 -21.22
C GLU A 21 19.72 -3.64 -21.24
N ARG A 22 20.04 -2.43 -20.74
CA ARG A 22 19.08 -1.30 -20.63
C ARG A 22 17.80 -1.64 -19.85
N LYS A 23 17.87 -2.61 -18.93
CA LYS A 23 16.74 -3.05 -18.09
C LYS A 23 16.00 -1.89 -17.43
N SER A 24 16.73 -0.95 -16.81
CA SER A 24 16.14 0.19 -16.12
C SER A 24 15.37 1.13 -17.06
N ALA A 25 15.83 1.31 -18.30
CA ALA A 25 15.15 2.16 -19.28
C ALA A 25 13.83 1.53 -19.78
N VAL A 26 13.80 0.21 -19.94
CA VAL A 26 12.56 -0.52 -20.26
C VAL A 26 11.62 -0.49 -19.05
N PHE A 27 12.15 -0.74 -17.85
CA PHE A 27 11.40 -0.70 -16.60
C PHE A 27 10.69 0.64 -16.40
N GLN A 28 11.41 1.75 -16.51
CA GLN A 28 10.85 3.10 -16.44
C GLN A 28 9.73 3.32 -17.46
N LYS A 29 9.89 2.82 -18.70
CA LYS A 29 8.85 2.97 -19.73
C LYS A 29 7.57 2.19 -19.40
N ILE A 30 7.68 1.02 -18.79
CA ILE A 30 6.51 0.21 -18.43
C ILE A 30 5.83 0.71 -17.14
N THR A 31 6.57 1.32 -16.21
CA THR A 31 6.01 1.86 -14.95
C THR A 31 5.54 3.30 -15.05
N ALA A 32 6.04 4.09 -16.02
CA ALA A 32 5.70 5.50 -16.16
C ALA A 32 4.19 5.82 -16.15
N PRO A 33 3.29 5.03 -16.79
CA PRO A 33 1.85 5.26 -16.68
C PRO A 33 1.30 5.14 -15.25
N LEU A 34 1.84 4.22 -14.45
CA LEU A 34 1.45 4.03 -13.05
C LEU A 34 1.97 5.17 -12.17
N GLU A 35 3.22 5.59 -12.38
CA GLU A 35 3.80 6.76 -11.69
C GLU A 35 3.04 8.05 -12.01
N ARG A 36 2.63 8.23 -13.27
CA ARG A 36 1.76 9.34 -13.67
C ARG A 36 0.42 9.26 -12.98
N LEU A 37 -0.21 8.08 -12.98
CA LEU A 37 -1.50 7.90 -12.31
C LEU A 37 -1.40 8.18 -10.80
N GLU A 38 -0.35 7.71 -10.14
CA GLU A 38 -0.11 7.98 -8.72
C GLU A 38 -0.05 9.48 -8.45
N ARG A 39 0.73 10.25 -9.25
CA ARG A 39 0.78 11.71 -9.13
C ARG A 39 -0.60 12.34 -9.30
N GLU A 40 -1.36 11.95 -10.33
CA GLU A 40 -2.71 12.47 -10.54
C GLU A 40 -3.60 12.17 -9.34
N LEU A 41 -3.56 10.96 -8.78
CA LEU A 41 -4.36 10.58 -7.61
C LEU A 41 -3.99 11.38 -6.35
N VAL A 42 -2.69 11.60 -6.13
CA VAL A 42 -2.20 12.43 -5.02
C VAL A 42 -2.68 13.87 -5.17
N GLU A 43 -2.53 14.45 -6.36
CA GLU A 43 -2.98 15.82 -6.65
C GLU A 43 -4.49 15.99 -6.40
N HIS A 44 -5.31 15.01 -6.79
CA HIS A 44 -6.75 15.05 -6.55
C HIS A 44 -7.12 14.84 -5.07
N ALA A 45 -6.37 14.02 -4.32
CA ALA A 45 -6.65 13.73 -2.92
C ALA A 45 -6.15 14.84 -1.97
N LEU A 46 -5.13 15.60 -2.37
CA LEU A 46 -4.45 16.56 -1.50
C LEU A 46 -5.40 17.58 -0.82
N PRO A 47 -6.37 18.22 -1.53
CA PRO A 47 -7.28 19.17 -0.89
C PRO A 47 -8.13 18.53 0.23
N ASP A 48 -8.57 17.29 0.03
CA ASP A 48 -9.37 16.56 1.02
C ASP A 48 -8.53 16.14 2.23
N ILE A 49 -7.28 15.71 2.00
CA ILE A 49 -6.29 15.39 3.04
C ILE A 49 -6.02 16.64 3.90
N GLU A 50 -5.76 17.77 3.26
CA GLU A 50 -5.49 19.03 3.95
C GLU A 50 -6.71 19.50 4.76
N ALA A 51 -7.90 19.48 4.16
CA ALA A 51 -9.13 19.88 4.83
C ALA A 51 -9.44 18.97 6.03
N ALA A 52 -9.33 17.65 5.88
CA ALA A 52 -9.51 16.70 6.98
C ALA A 52 -8.46 16.91 8.08
N GLY A 53 -7.19 17.13 7.70
CA GLY A 53 -6.11 17.41 8.63
C GLY A 53 -6.33 18.70 9.43
N VAL A 54 -6.83 19.76 8.80
CA VAL A 54 -7.20 21.01 9.50
C VAL A 54 -8.35 20.76 10.47
N ARG A 55 -9.43 20.09 10.04
CA ARG A 55 -10.58 19.78 10.92
C ARG A 55 -10.13 18.97 12.13
N LYS A 56 -9.29 17.95 11.93
CA LYS A 56 -8.75 17.12 13.00
C LYS A 56 -7.94 17.95 13.99
N ARG A 57 -6.98 18.77 13.53
CA ARG A 57 -6.18 19.63 14.41
C ARG A 57 -7.03 20.62 15.21
N ILE A 58 -8.10 21.16 14.62
CA ILE A 58 -9.03 22.05 15.33
C ILE A 58 -9.76 21.28 16.43
N ALA A 59 -10.28 20.09 16.14
CA ALA A 59 -10.98 19.26 17.13
C ALA A 59 -10.03 18.79 18.25
N GLU A 60 -8.80 18.37 17.93
CA GLU A 60 -7.76 18.03 18.91
C GLU A 60 -7.43 19.21 19.83
N ARG A 61 -7.35 20.43 19.26
CA ARG A 61 -7.12 21.64 20.05
C ARG A 61 -8.30 21.96 20.97
N GLN A 62 -9.53 21.80 20.49
CA GLN A 62 -10.73 21.98 21.32
C GLN A 62 -10.75 21.00 22.50
N ALA A 63 -10.39 19.74 22.25
CA ALA A 63 -10.27 18.72 23.30
C ALA A 63 -9.21 19.11 24.35
N ALA A 64 -8.02 19.53 23.90
CA ALA A 64 -6.94 19.95 24.79
C ALA A 64 -7.29 21.21 25.60
N ASP A 65 -7.96 22.18 24.99
CA ASP A 65 -8.40 23.40 25.68
C ASP A 65 -9.49 23.11 26.73
N ALA A 66 -10.39 22.16 26.46
CA ALA A 66 -11.40 21.69 27.41
C ALA A 66 -10.78 20.88 28.55
N GLU A 67 -9.83 19.99 28.25
CA GLU A 67 -9.07 19.22 29.26
C GLU A 67 -8.33 20.14 30.22
N LYS A 68 -7.68 21.20 29.70
CA LYS A 68 -6.99 22.20 30.52
C LYS A 68 -7.94 22.91 31.48
N LYS A 69 -9.17 23.25 31.04
CA LYS A 69 -10.19 23.89 31.89
C LYS A 69 -10.74 22.94 32.94
N ALA A 70 -10.91 21.66 32.60
CA ALA A 70 -11.36 20.64 33.54
C ALA A 70 -10.36 20.41 34.68
N GLY A 71 -9.06 20.53 34.39
CA GLY A 71 -7.98 20.42 35.39
C GLY A 71 -7.68 21.70 36.18
N ASP A 72 -8.28 22.83 35.83
CA ASP A 72 -8.06 24.12 36.52
C ASP A 72 -9.01 24.26 37.71
N SER A 73 -8.46 24.26 38.92
CA SER A 73 -9.22 24.36 40.17
C SER A 73 -9.87 25.73 40.41
N THR A 74 -9.57 26.73 39.57
CA THR A 74 -10.15 28.09 39.65
C THR A 74 -11.41 28.28 38.82
N VAL A 75 -11.74 27.31 37.95
CA VAL A 75 -12.87 27.40 37.02
C VAL A 75 -14.10 26.68 37.62
N GLY A 76 -15.27 27.33 37.56
CA GLY A 76 -16.53 26.72 37.99
C GLY A 76 -17.02 25.63 37.02
N ASN A 77 -17.67 24.58 37.55
CA ASN A 77 -18.18 23.42 36.79
C ASN A 77 -17.12 22.53 36.10
N PRO A 78 -16.09 22.04 36.80
CA PRO A 78 -15.04 21.16 36.21
C PRO A 78 -15.60 19.89 35.57
N GLN A 79 -16.71 19.34 36.08
CA GLN A 79 -17.38 18.18 35.49
C GLN A 79 -17.91 18.45 34.08
N GLN A 80 -18.44 19.65 33.82
CA GLN A 80 -18.93 20.01 32.49
C GLN A 80 -17.77 20.11 31.49
N PHE A 81 -16.65 20.71 31.89
CA PHE A 81 -15.46 20.78 31.04
C PHE A 81 -14.83 19.42 30.78
N LEU A 82 -14.92 18.49 31.73
CA LEU A 82 -14.50 17.11 31.52
C LEU A 82 -15.37 16.42 30.46
N ASP A 83 -16.70 16.56 30.55
CA ASP A 83 -17.62 15.99 29.57
C ASP A 83 -17.40 16.59 28.17
N ASP A 84 -17.19 17.91 28.09
CA ASP A 84 -16.84 18.62 26.84
C ASP A 84 -15.51 18.12 26.26
N ALA A 85 -14.48 17.90 27.10
CA ALA A 85 -13.19 17.39 26.67
C ALA A 85 -13.28 15.97 26.12
N ILE A 86 -14.03 15.08 26.80
CA ILE A 86 -14.28 13.72 26.35
C ILE A 86 -15.01 13.72 25.01
N GLN A 87 -16.03 14.57 24.85
CA GLN A 87 -16.78 14.67 23.60
C GLN A 87 -15.92 15.20 22.46
N ALA A 88 -15.17 16.29 22.68
CA ALA A 88 -14.28 16.85 21.67
C ALA A 88 -13.15 15.88 21.28
N ALA A 89 -12.62 15.10 22.23
CA ALA A 89 -11.64 14.06 21.94
C ALA A 89 -12.21 12.95 21.06
N ARG A 90 -13.44 12.51 21.33
CA ARG A 90 -14.15 11.53 20.48
C ARG A 90 -14.42 12.08 19.08
N ASP A 91 -14.86 13.33 18.98
CA ASP A 91 -15.10 13.99 17.71
C ASP A 91 -13.81 14.12 16.90
N ALA A 92 -12.68 14.42 17.55
CA ALA A 92 -11.37 14.47 16.93
C ALA A 92 -10.89 13.09 16.42
N GLU A 93 -11.11 12.03 17.21
CA GLU A 93 -10.76 10.65 16.85
C GLU A 93 -11.62 10.12 15.68
N ALA A 94 -12.89 10.52 15.61
CA ALA A 94 -13.79 10.17 14.52
C ALA A 94 -13.43 10.82 13.17
N ILE A 95 -12.57 11.85 13.16
CA ILE A 95 -12.09 12.46 11.92
C ILE A 95 -10.97 11.60 11.32
N GLU A 96 -11.34 10.82 10.30
CA GLU A 96 -10.38 10.13 9.45
C GLU A 96 -9.71 11.11 8.49
N VAL A 97 -8.37 11.15 8.55
CA VAL A 97 -7.56 11.87 7.56
C VAL A 97 -7.12 10.86 6.50
N PRO A 98 -7.53 11.00 5.23
CA PRO A 98 -7.08 10.10 4.18
C PRO A 98 -5.56 10.14 4.05
N VAL A 99 -4.96 9.00 3.70
CA VAL A 99 -3.54 8.94 3.32
C VAL A 99 -3.37 9.32 1.86
N ALA A 100 -2.19 9.84 1.51
CA ALA A 100 -1.84 10.06 0.12
C ALA A 100 -1.86 8.72 -0.65
N PRO A 101 -2.56 8.63 -1.79
CA PRO A 101 -2.53 7.45 -2.64
C PRO A 101 -1.12 7.05 -3.03
N ARG A 102 -0.81 5.75 -2.91
CA ARG A 102 0.47 5.18 -3.33
C ARG A 102 0.24 3.82 -3.98
N LEU A 103 0.63 3.71 -5.25
CA LEU A 103 0.55 2.52 -6.07
C LEU A 103 1.86 1.72 -6.02
N ILE A 104 2.99 2.43 -5.99
CA ILE A 104 4.32 1.81 -6.11
C ILE A 104 5.18 2.09 -4.87
N ALA A 105 5.80 1.03 -4.36
CA ALA A 105 6.90 1.07 -3.41
C ALA A 105 8.18 0.57 -4.08
N ASP A 106 9.29 1.19 -3.73
CA ASP A 106 10.64 0.77 -4.09
C ASP A 106 11.53 0.90 -2.85
N ASP A 107 12.57 0.06 -2.75
CA ASP A 107 13.59 0.05 -1.68
C ASP A 107 13.04 0.16 -0.24
N THR A 108 11.96 -0.57 0.07
CA THR A 108 11.30 -0.53 1.38
C THR A 108 11.64 -1.73 2.26
N THR A 109 11.82 -1.51 3.57
CA THR A 109 11.98 -2.62 4.51
C THR A 109 10.66 -3.37 4.69
N PRO A 110 10.68 -4.66 5.07
CA PRO A 110 9.46 -5.42 5.35
C PRO A 110 8.53 -4.72 6.36
N GLU A 111 9.14 -4.07 7.36
CA GLU A 111 8.43 -3.33 8.41
C GLU A 111 7.73 -2.07 7.90
N ALA A 112 8.37 -1.34 6.99
CA ALA A 112 7.79 -0.16 6.35
C ALA A 112 6.77 -0.56 5.28
N LEU A 113 7.01 -1.65 4.56
CA LEU A 113 6.07 -2.22 3.60
C LEU A 113 4.76 -2.65 4.28
N ALA A 114 4.80 -3.25 5.46
CA ALA A 114 3.60 -3.62 6.19
C ALA A 114 2.75 -2.37 6.53
N SER A 115 3.37 -1.29 7.00
CA SER A 115 2.66 -0.03 7.28
C SER A 115 2.10 0.60 6.00
N LEU A 116 2.90 0.67 4.93
CA LEU A 116 2.41 1.14 3.62
C LEU A 116 1.25 0.29 3.12
N LEU A 117 1.32 -1.02 3.29
CA LEU A 117 0.26 -1.93 2.89
C LEU A 117 -1.02 -1.69 3.69
N ALA A 118 -0.93 -1.40 4.99
CA ALA A 118 -2.08 -1.03 5.81
C ALA A 118 -2.70 0.29 5.37
N GLU A 119 -1.87 1.33 5.18
CA GLU A 119 -2.29 2.65 4.69
C GLU A 119 -2.99 2.56 3.33
N GLN A 120 -2.45 1.75 2.42
CA GLN A 120 -2.99 1.52 1.08
C GLN A 120 -4.04 0.40 1.03
N ARG A 121 -4.68 0.10 2.17
CA ARG A 121 -5.82 -0.83 2.29
C ARG A 121 -5.55 -2.23 1.74
N GLY A 122 -4.33 -2.71 1.94
CA GLY A 122 -3.91 -4.06 1.58
C GLY A 122 -3.48 -4.22 0.13
N ARG A 123 -3.26 -3.16 -0.65
CA ARG A 123 -2.83 -3.27 -2.06
C ARG A 123 -1.58 -2.43 -2.32
N ILE A 124 -0.50 -3.03 -2.83
CA ILE A 124 0.68 -2.27 -3.29
C ILE A 124 1.50 -3.03 -4.33
N GLY A 125 2.09 -2.30 -5.28
CA GLY A 125 3.13 -2.82 -6.17
C GLY A 125 4.51 -2.54 -5.61
N VAL A 126 5.34 -3.56 -5.44
CA VAL A 126 6.77 -3.42 -5.18
C VAL A 126 7.49 -3.60 -6.52
N LEU A 127 7.79 -2.49 -7.19
CA LEU A 127 8.32 -2.47 -8.55
C LEU A 127 9.72 -1.84 -8.51
N SER A 128 10.76 -2.64 -8.78
CA SER A 128 12.15 -2.16 -8.76
C SER A 128 12.96 -2.61 -9.97
N ALA A 129 13.72 -1.67 -10.53
CA ALA A 129 14.68 -1.96 -11.60
C ALA A 129 15.98 -2.60 -11.10
N GLU A 130 16.07 -2.91 -9.79
CA GLU A 130 17.27 -3.42 -9.14
C GLU A 130 17.00 -4.62 -8.21
N GLY A 131 18.08 -5.32 -7.85
CA GLY A 131 18.05 -6.44 -6.91
C GLY A 131 18.17 -6.05 -5.44
N GLY A 132 18.25 -4.75 -5.12
CA GLY A 132 18.47 -4.27 -3.74
C GLY A 132 17.45 -4.81 -2.74
N ILE A 133 16.19 -4.94 -3.16
CA ILE A 133 15.10 -5.48 -2.34
C ILE A 133 15.42 -6.86 -1.78
N PHE A 134 16.14 -7.71 -2.51
CA PHE A 134 16.47 -9.05 -2.05
C PHE A 134 17.53 -9.05 -0.97
N GLU A 135 18.45 -8.09 -1.00
CA GLU A 135 19.40 -7.88 0.07
C GLU A 135 18.73 -7.32 1.33
N ILE A 136 17.74 -6.43 1.17
CA ILE A 136 16.88 -5.97 2.28
C ILE A 136 16.16 -7.16 2.91
N LEU A 137 15.50 -7.97 2.08
CA LEU A 137 14.78 -9.18 2.51
C LEU A 137 15.69 -10.18 3.19
N ALA A 138 16.96 -10.24 2.79
CA ALA A 138 17.98 -11.09 3.40
C ALA A 138 18.51 -10.56 4.74
N GLY A 139 17.94 -9.47 5.25
CA GLY A 139 18.28 -8.93 6.56
C GLY A 139 19.49 -8.02 6.53
N ARG A 140 19.79 -7.34 5.40
CA ARG A 140 20.80 -6.27 5.33
C ARG A 140 20.68 -5.28 6.49
N TYR A 141 19.44 -4.97 6.91
CA TYR A 141 19.15 -4.06 8.02
C TYR A 141 18.76 -4.74 9.33
N ASN A 142 18.71 -6.07 9.37
CA ASN A 142 18.22 -6.84 10.52
C ASN A 142 19.23 -7.92 10.97
N LYS A 143 20.51 -7.55 11.08
CA LYS A 143 21.60 -8.44 11.53
C LYS A 143 21.65 -9.78 10.78
N GLY A 144 21.28 -9.78 9.49
CA GLY A 144 21.25 -10.98 8.65
C GLY A 144 20.04 -11.91 8.85
N GLN A 145 19.05 -11.53 9.67
CA GLN A 145 17.80 -12.28 9.77
C GLN A 145 16.83 -11.88 8.66
N ALA A 146 16.54 -12.84 7.78
CA ALA A 146 15.57 -12.65 6.71
C ALA A 146 14.15 -12.48 7.27
N ASN A 147 13.50 -11.38 6.91
CA ASN A 147 12.09 -11.13 7.21
C ASN A 147 11.29 -11.14 5.90
N LEU A 148 10.62 -12.27 5.63
CA LEU A 148 9.89 -12.52 4.39
C LEU A 148 8.37 -12.55 4.58
N ASP A 149 7.88 -12.51 5.83
CA ASP A 149 6.50 -12.84 6.18
C ASP A 149 5.48 -11.96 5.44
N VAL A 150 5.72 -10.65 5.39
CA VAL A 150 4.86 -9.70 4.67
C VAL A 150 4.75 -10.03 3.17
N PHE A 151 5.84 -10.48 2.54
CA PHE A 151 5.82 -10.88 1.13
C PHE A 151 5.18 -12.25 0.93
N LEU A 152 5.35 -13.18 1.86
CA LEU A 152 4.70 -14.49 1.76
C LEU A 152 3.19 -14.34 1.88
N LYS A 153 2.73 -13.57 2.88
CA LYS A 153 1.33 -13.27 3.13
C LYS A 153 0.71 -12.37 2.05
N GLY A 154 1.44 -11.36 1.59
CA GLY A 154 1.02 -10.52 0.47
C GLY A 154 0.93 -11.27 -0.86
N HIS A 155 1.59 -12.42 -0.99
CA HIS A 155 1.37 -13.33 -2.12
C HIS A 155 0.12 -14.20 -1.94
N SER A 156 -0.06 -14.81 -0.76
CA SER A 156 -1.16 -15.76 -0.52
C SER A 156 -2.50 -15.10 -0.20
N GLY A 157 -2.51 -13.84 0.23
CA GLY A 157 -3.72 -13.19 0.76
C GLY A 157 -3.95 -13.43 2.25
N ASP A 158 -3.01 -14.06 2.96
CA ASP A 158 -3.14 -14.34 4.39
C ASP A 158 -3.06 -13.05 5.23
N ALA A 159 -3.93 -12.91 6.22
CA ALA A 159 -3.99 -11.69 7.03
C ALA A 159 -2.64 -11.33 7.70
N VAL A 160 -2.27 -10.06 7.63
CA VAL A 160 -1.10 -9.50 8.32
C VAL A 160 -1.57 -8.75 9.56
N ARG A 161 -0.93 -9.05 10.70
CA ARG A 161 -1.10 -8.34 11.98
C ARG A 161 0.26 -7.88 12.46
N VAL A 162 0.38 -6.59 12.75
CA VAL A 162 1.62 -5.99 13.25
C VAL A 162 1.30 -5.23 14.52
N ASP A 163 1.79 -5.77 15.64
CA ASP A 163 1.74 -5.13 16.95
C ASP A 163 3.13 -4.60 17.29
N ARG A 164 3.26 -3.28 17.41
CA ARG A 164 4.52 -2.64 17.85
C ARG A 164 4.25 -1.78 19.07
N LYS A 165 5.14 -1.88 20.06
CA LYS A 165 5.05 -1.05 21.26
C LYS A 165 5.05 0.43 20.87
N GLY A 166 4.02 1.16 21.34
CA GLY A 166 3.90 2.61 21.11
C GLY A 166 3.31 3.02 19.76
N ARG A 167 2.73 2.07 18.99
CA ARG A 167 1.96 2.37 17.77
C ARG A 167 0.61 1.68 17.81
N ALA A 168 -0.36 2.23 17.07
CA ALA A 168 -1.62 1.55 16.84
C ALA A 168 -1.37 0.22 16.11
N PRO A 169 -2.09 -0.86 16.47
CA PRO A 169 -1.96 -2.14 15.81
C PRO A 169 -2.44 -2.03 14.35
N GLU A 170 -1.67 -2.62 13.43
CA GLU A 170 -2.02 -2.66 12.01
C GLU A 170 -2.61 -4.03 11.67
N HIS A 171 -3.78 -4.04 11.03
CA HIS A 171 -4.45 -5.26 10.59
C HIS A 171 -4.84 -5.15 9.12
N ILE A 172 -4.28 -6.05 8.31
CA ILE A 172 -4.53 -6.12 6.87
C ILE A 172 -5.19 -7.48 6.61
N PRO A 173 -6.52 -7.54 6.46
CA PRO A 173 -7.25 -8.80 6.38
C PRO A 173 -6.95 -9.58 5.10
N GLU A 174 -6.78 -8.86 3.99
CA GLU A 174 -6.55 -9.43 2.67
C GLU A 174 -5.39 -8.67 2.01
N PRO A 175 -4.11 -8.93 2.32
CA PRO A 175 -3.00 -8.27 1.65
C PRO A 175 -2.79 -8.81 0.23
N ALA A 176 -2.52 -7.94 -0.74
CA ALA A 176 -2.07 -8.33 -2.07
C ALA A 176 -0.91 -7.43 -2.50
N ILE A 177 0.27 -8.04 -2.59
CA ILE A 177 1.49 -7.39 -3.07
C ILE A 177 1.75 -7.88 -4.49
N THR A 178 1.98 -6.98 -5.44
CA THR A 178 2.54 -7.35 -6.74
C THR A 178 4.03 -7.05 -6.73
N LEU A 179 4.88 -8.03 -7.07
CA LEU A 179 6.33 -7.85 -7.09
C LEU A 179 6.79 -7.89 -8.55
N GLY A 180 7.51 -6.85 -8.99
CA GLY A 180 8.06 -6.76 -10.34
C GLY A 180 9.51 -6.31 -10.27
N LEU A 181 10.44 -7.23 -10.49
CA LEU A 181 11.87 -6.97 -10.31
C LEU A 181 12.64 -7.23 -11.59
N THR A 182 13.58 -6.34 -11.91
CA THR A 182 14.65 -6.64 -12.86
C THR A 182 15.97 -6.74 -12.13
N VAL A 183 16.58 -7.92 -12.12
CA VAL A 183 17.80 -8.20 -11.36
C VAL A 183 18.91 -8.74 -12.25
N GLN A 184 20.13 -8.75 -11.73
CA GLN A 184 21.21 -9.49 -12.39
C GLN A 184 21.10 -10.98 -12.06
N PRO A 185 21.51 -11.90 -12.95
CA PRO A 185 21.46 -13.34 -12.69
C PRO A 185 22.16 -13.76 -11.39
N ASP A 186 23.26 -13.11 -11.04
CA ASP A 186 24.03 -13.42 -9.82
C ASP A 186 23.25 -13.11 -8.54
N VAL A 187 22.34 -12.13 -8.56
CA VAL A 187 21.44 -11.85 -7.43
C VAL A 187 20.54 -13.05 -7.15
N ILE A 188 20.00 -13.68 -8.19
CA ILE A 188 19.14 -14.87 -8.05
C ILE A 188 19.94 -16.06 -7.52
N ARG A 189 21.16 -16.27 -8.04
CA ARG A 189 22.06 -17.33 -7.56
C ARG A 189 22.39 -17.15 -6.08
N ALA A 190 22.79 -15.93 -5.70
CA ALA A 190 23.10 -15.60 -4.31
C ALA A 190 21.90 -15.82 -3.38
N LEU A 191 20.68 -15.51 -3.82
CA LEU A 191 19.46 -15.77 -3.03
C LEU A 191 19.14 -17.24 -2.88
N ALA A 192 19.36 -18.03 -3.93
CA ALA A 192 19.20 -19.47 -3.83
C ALA A 192 20.16 -20.02 -2.77
N ASP A 193 21.40 -19.53 -2.72
CA ASP A 193 22.41 -20.03 -1.79
C ASP A 193 22.28 -19.51 -0.34
N LYS A 194 21.45 -18.48 -0.10
CA LYS A 194 21.20 -17.95 1.25
C LYS A 194 20.30 -18.87 2.08
N PRO A 195 20.75 -19.34 3.27
CA PRO A 195 19.91 -20.04 4.24
C PRO A 195 18.68 -19.19 4.59
N GLY A 196 17.49 -19.78 4.49
CA GLY A 196 16.22 -19.10 4.77
C GLY A 196 15.39 -18.72 3.53
N PHE A 197 15.99 -18.54 2.34
CA PHE A 197 15.22 -18.25 1.12
C PHE A 197 14.73 -19.50 0.39
N ARG A 198 15.58 -20.53 0.27
CA ARG A 198 15.21 -21.83 -0.33
C ARG A 198 14.07 -22.52 0.42
N GLY A 199 14.04 -22.43 1.76
CA GLY A 199 13.08 -23.17 2.59
C GLY A 199 11.78 -22.43 2.95
N ARG A 200 11.75 -21.10 2.85
CA ARG A 200 10.57 -20.29 3.23
C ARG A 200 9.64 -19.96 2.05
N GLY A 201 10.03 -20.35 0.84
CA GLY A 201 9.15 -20.41 -0.33
C GLY A 201 8.93 -19.07 -1.07
N LEU A 202 9.63 -17.99 -0.73
CA LEU A 202 9.52 -16.74 -1.50
C LEU A 202 10.01 -16.92 -2.94
N VAL A 203 11.21 -17.50 -3.11
CA VAL A 203 11.83 -17.79 -4.41
C VAL A 203 10.92 -18.69 -5.26
N ALA A 204 10.26 -19.68 -4.63
CA ALA A 204 9.36 -20.60 -5.32
C ALA A 204 8.05 -19.96 -5.82
N ARG A 205 7.68 -18.78 -5.30
CA ARG A 205 6.49 -18.01 -5.73
C ARG A 205 6.76 -17.09 -6.91
N CYS A 206 8.03 -16.88 -7.26
CA CYS A 206 8.38 -15.98 -8.35
C CYS A 206 8.28 -16.67 -9.72
N LEU A 207 7.67 -15.97 -10.67
CA LEU A 207 7.75 -16.27 -12.10
C LEU A 207 9.04 -15.68 -12.65
N TYR A 208 9.90 -16.53 -13.19
CA TYR A 208 11.22 -16.12 -13.69
C TYR A 208 11.24 -15.98 -15.20
N ALA A 209 11.84 -14.89 -15.68
CA ALA A 209 12.24 -14.74 -17.07
C ALA A 209 13.76 -14.56 -17.15
N LEU A 210 14.44 -15.36 -17.98
CA LEU A 210 15.88 -15.25 -18.25
C LEU A 210 16.07 -15.06 -19.77
N PRO A 211 15.84 -13.85 -20.31
CA PRO A 211 15.97 -13.60 -21.73
C PRO A 211 17.43 -13.77 -22.18
N THR A 212 17.63 -14.22 -23.42
CA THR A 212 18.95 -14.26 -24.03
C THR A 212 19.52 -12.86 -24.14
N SER A 213 20.81 -12.71 -23.79
CA SER A 213 21.50 -11.43 -23.88
C SER A 213 21.57 -10.94 -25.33
N THR A 214 21.30 -9.65 -25.53
CA THR A 214 21.41 -9.00 -26.85
C THR A 214 22.63 -8.07 -26.92
N VAL A 215 23.44 -8.00 -25.85
CA VAL A 215 24.69 -7.25 -25.87
C VAL A 215 25.60 -7.79 -26.98
N GLY A 216 26.11 -6.90 -27.83
CA GLY A 216 26.94 -7.26 -28.99
C GLY A 216 26.16 -7.66 -30.25
N TYR A 217 24.88 -8.03 -30.14
CA TYR A 217 24.04 -8.50 -31.26
C TYR A 217 22.80 -7.63 -31.50
N ARG A 218 22.58 -6.61 -30.67
CA ARG A 218 21.42 -5.72 -30.78
C ARG A 218 21.47 -4.88 -32.04
N ASP A 219 20.29 -4.66 -32.63
CA ASP A 219 20.11 -3.61 -33.61
C ASP A 219 20.45 -2.25 -32.97
N ALA A 220 21.40 -1.54 -33.57
CA ALA A 220 21.82 -0.21 -33.12
C ALA A 220 20.74 0.86 -33.37
N ARG A 221 19.80 0.60 -34.29
CA ARG A 221 18.73 1.52 -34.71
C ARG A 221 17.39 0.76 -34.82
N PRO A 222 16.87 0.21 -33.71
CA PRO A 222 15.61 -0.51 -33.75
C PRO A 222 14.47 0.44 -34.13
N ALA A 223 13.45 -0.09 -34.80
CA ALA A 223 12.21 0.65 -35.01
C ALA A 223 11.65 1.12 -33.66
N THR A 224 11.22 2.38 -33.59
CA THR A 224 10.59 2.92 -32.39
C THR A 224 9.19 2.36 -32.22
N VAL A 225 8.74 2.27 -30.97
CA VAL A 225 7.34 1.95 -30.67
C VAL A 225 6.46 3.04 -31.27
N SER A 226 5.44 2.66 -32.05
CA SER A 226 4.48 3.61 -32.62
C SER A 226 3.87 4.49 -31.51
N PRO A 227 3.71 5.82 -31.73
CA PRO A 227 3.03 6.70 -30.79
C PRO A 227 1.62 6.22 -30.41
N SER A 228 0.89 5.61 -31.34
CA SER A 228 -0.45 5.07 -31.08
C SER A 228 -0.44 3.90 -30.11
N VAL A 229 0.57 3.02 -30.19
CA VAL A 229 0.74 1.87 -29.29
C VAL A 229 1.14 2.34 -27.89
N ALA A 230 2.06 3.30 -27.80
CA ALA A 230 2.47 3.89 -26.53
C ALA A 230 1.30 4.58 -25.82
N ALA A 231 0.51 5.38 -26.55
CA ALA A 231 -0.68 6.03 -26.03
C ALA A 231 -1.78 5.03 -25.61
N GLU A 232 -1.97 3.95 -26.37
CA GLU A 232 -2.91 2.88 -26.02
C GLU A 232 -2.51 2.18 -24.72
N TYR A 233 -1.22 1.85 -24.59
CA TYR A 233 -0.67 1.21 -23.40
C TYR A 233 -0.87 2.07 -22.16
N GLU A 234 -0.50 3.34 -22.23
CA GLU A 234 -0.69 4.31 -21.15
C GLU A 234 -2.18 4.43 -20.78
N ARG A 235 -3.05 4.64 -21.78
CA ARG A 235 -4.50 4.78 -21.54
C ARG A 235 -5.09 3.54 -20.87
N ARG A 236 -4.71 2.33 -21.30
CA ARG A 236 -5.21 1.07 -20.71
C ARG A 236 -4.71 0.88 -19.29
N LEU A 237 -3.42 1.11 -19.02
CA LEU A 237 -2.88 0.97 -17.68
C LEU A 237 -3.50 1.97 -16.72
N MET A 238 -3.63 3.23 -17.11
CA MET A 238 -4.27 4.25 -16.27
C MET A 238 -5.75 3.91 -16.05
N ALA A 239 -6.48 3.42 -17.06
CA ALA A 239 -7.86 3.00 -16.91
C ALA A 239 -8.02 1.80 -15.95
N ILE A 240 -7.10 0.81 -16.01
CA ILE A 240 -7.07 -0.29 -15.05
C ILE A 240 -6.78 0.26 -13.65
N GLY A 241 -5.73 1.05 -13.48
CA GLY A 241 -5.33 1.61 -12.20
C GLY A 241 -6.42 2.49 -11.56
N ARG A 242 -7.19 3.25 -12.34
CA ARG A 242 -8.33 4.04 -11.83
C ARG A 242 -9.52 3.17 -11.41
N ARG A 243 -9.82 2.09 -12.15
CA ARG A 243 -10.89 1.15 -11.78
C ARG A 243 -10.54 0.32 -10.55
N SER A 244 -9.26 -0.03 -10.41
CA SER A 244 -8.72 -0.70 -9.23
C SER A 244 -8.43 0.27 -8.08
N GLY A 245 -8.39 1.57 -8.38
CA GLY A 245 -8.31 2.66 -7.41
C GLY A 245 -9.48 2.54 -6.44
N HIS A 246 -9.14 2.40 -5.16
CA HIS A 246 -10.12 2.12 -4.12
C HIS A 246 -11.25 3.17 -4.17
N PRO A 247 -12.52 2.82 -3.86
CA PRO A 247 -13.63 3.77 -3.82
C PRO A 247 -13.38 5.04 -2.99
N GLY A 248 -12.44 5.00 -2.04
CA GLY A 248 -12.01 6.16 -1.24
C GLY A 248 -11.03 7.11 -1.92
N TRP A 249 -10.50 6.79 -3.10
CA TRP A 249 -9.66 7.70 -3.91
C TRP A 249 -10.48 8.52 -4.90
N HIS A 250 -11.75 8.15 -5.12
CA HIS A 250 -12.62 8.74 -6.14
C HIS A 250 -13.98 9.22 -5.60
N ARG A 251 -14.24 9.10 -4.28
CA ARG A 251 -15.48 9.59 -3.67
C ARG A 251 -15.18 10.52 -2.51
N PRO A 252 -15.78 11.72 -2.44
CA PRO A 252 -15.96 12.37 -1.15
C PRO A 252 -16.78 11.43 -0.27
N HIS A 253 -16.33 11.20 0.96
CA HIS A 253 -16.99 10.30 1.91
C HIS A 253 -18.49 10.63 2.01
N PRO A 254 -19.40 9.67 1.73
CA PRO A 254 -20.78 9.83 2.12
C PRO A 254 -20.88 9.53 3.62
N HIS A 255 -21.65 10.37 4.32
CA HIS A 255 -22.04 10.26 5.73
C HIS A 255 -21.17 11.03 6.74
N ALA A 256 -21.31 12.36 6.68
CA ALA A 256 -21.34 13.18 7.88
C ALA A 256 -22.56 14.11 7.79
N HIS A 257 -23.78 13.58 7.90
CA HIS A 257 -24.94 14.35 8.40
C HIS A 257 -26.09 13.45 8.87
N ALA A 258 -26.59 13.84 10.05
CA ALA A 258 -27.91 13.63 10.64
C ALA A 258 -28.23 12.28 11.29
N GLY A 259 -28.13 12.28 12.63
CA GLY A 259 -28.87 11.38 13.48
C GLY A 259 -30.39 11.55 13.31
N GLY A 260 -31.11 10.47 13.61
CA GLY A 260 -32.56 10.45 13.60
C GLY A 260 -33.09 9.02 13.68
N ALA A 261 -33.40 8.57 14.89
CA ALA A 261 -33.96 7.28 15.19
C ALA A 261 -35.24 6.96 14.39
N ARG A 262 -35.41 5.69 13.99
CA ARG A 262 -36.64 4.90 14.24
C ARG A 262 -36.42 3.44 13.87
N SER A 263 -36.36 2.62 14.92
CA SER A 263 -36.60 1.18 14.88
C SER A 263 -37.98 0.89 14.25
N ARG A 264 -38.02 0.04 13.23
CA ARG A 264 -39.23 -0.70 12.86
C ARG A 264 -38.96 -2.19 13.06
N ARG A 265 -39.50 -2.73 14.16
CA ARG A 265 -39.76 -4.17 14.30
C ARG A 265 -40.79 -4.58 13.26
N VAL A 266 -40.50 -5.63 12.51
CA VAL A 266 -41.51 -6.37 11.76
C VAL A 266 -41.86 -7.59 12.61
N VAL A 267 -43.06 -7.55 13.20
CA VAL A 267 -43.70 -8.72 13.81
C VAL A 267 -44.35 -9.50 12.66
N HIS A 268 -43.96 -10.76 12.47
CA HIS A 268 -44.74 -11.68 11.63
C HIS A 268 -45.87 -12.24 12.49
N GLY A 269 -47.09 -11.82 12.18
CA GLY A 269 -48.32 -12.46 12.66
C GLY A 269 -48.64 -13.63 11.75
N SER A 270 -48.85 -14.79 12.37
CA SER A 270 -49.50 -15.97 11.82
C SER A 270 -51.00 -15.71 11.64
N ASP A 271 -51.52 -16.04 10.46
CA ASP A 271 -52.80 -16.71 10.20
C ASP A 271 -52.74 -17.31 8.78
#